data_AF-A0A7N2LVR2-F1
#
_entry.id   AF-A0A7N2LVR2-F1
#
_cell.length_a   1.000
_cell.length_b   1.000
_cell.length_c   1.000
_cell.angle_alpha   90.00
_cell.angle_beta   90.00
_cell.angle_gamma   90.00
#
_symmetry.space_group_name_H-M   'P 1'
#
loop_
_entity.id
_entity.type
_entity.pdbx_description
1 polymer ?
#
loop_
_entity_poly.entity_id
_entity_poly.type
_entity_poly.pdbx_seq_one_letter_code
_entity_poly.pdbx_strand_id
1 'polypeptide(L)'
;MGMHLGDLFSYLSSSKFTTCDMLLKDVLDQRLSLPINQVAREVLSIAKIAIAFLHTIPQSRPTMQHISQELSAQKPHLPNTLFTITLGEVVDLRGSTV
;
A
#
# COMPACT_ATOMS: atom_id res chain seq x y z
N MET A 1 9.65 15.07 -1.75
CA MET A 1 8.72 15.35 -2.87
C MET A 1 8.12 14.01 -3.24
N GLY A 2 7.08 13.58 -2.51
CA GLY A 2 6.33 12.36 -2.86
C GLY A 2 5.29 12.65 -3.94
N MET A 3 4.51 11.64 -4.32
CA MET A 3 3.40 11.80 -5.26
C MET A 3 2.24 12.58 -4.63
N HIS A 4 1.62 13.48 -5.40
CA HIS A 4 0.40 14.15 -4.97
C HIS A 4 -0.80 13.19 -5.01
N LEU A 5 -1.68 13.28 -4.00
CA LEU A 5 -2.82 12.37 -3.85
C LEU A 5 -3.76 12.38 -5.07
N GLY A 6 -3.98 13.54 -5.69
CA GLY A 6 -4.82 13.64 -6.90
C GLY A 6 -4.24 12.92 -8.12
N ASP A 7 -2.91 12.89 -8.24
CA ASP A 7 -2.21 12.18 -9.31
C ASP A 7 -2.27 10.67 -9.06
N LEU A 8 -2.10 10.27 -7.80
CA LEU A 8 -2.28 8.88 -7.37
C LEU A 8 -3.69 8.40 -7.69
N PHE A 9 -4.74 9.15 -7.35
CA PHE A 9 -6.12 8.81 -7.70
C PHE A 9 -6.34 8.66 -9.21
N SER A 10 -5.81 9.59 -9.99
CA SER A 10 -5.92 9.57 -11.45
C SER A 10 -5.21 8.34 -12.04
N TYR A 11 -4.08 7.95 -11.45
CA TYR A 11 -3.33 6.76 -11.82
C TYR A 11 -4.06 5.46 -11.43
N LEU A 12 -4.57 5.37 -10.20
CA LEU A 12 -5.35 4.24 -9.68
C LEU A 12 -6.66 4.03 -10.46
N SER A 13 -7.29 5.11 -10.92
CA SER A 13 -8.52 5.06 -11.73
C SER A 13 -8.26 4.72 -13.20
N SER A 14 -7.00 4.66 -13.64
CA SER A 14 -6.63 4.31 -15.00
C SER A 14 -6.56 2.78 -15.19
N SER A 15 -6.81 2.29 -16.41
CA SER A 15 -6.66 0.87 -16.77
C SER A 15 -5.23 0.33 -16.55
N LYS A 16 -4.26 1.19 -16.24
CA LYS A 16 -2.88 0.84 -15.86
C LYS A 16 -2.76 0.29 -14.44
N PHE A 17 -3.81 0.38 -13.63
CA PHE A 17 -3.81 -0.04 -12.23
C PHE A 17 -3.40 -1.51 -12.02
N THR A 18 -3.72 -2.39 -12.97
CA THR A 18 -3.38 -3.83 -12.91
C THR A 18 -1.95 -4.15 -13.36
N THR A 19 -1.22 -3.17 -13.92
CA THR A 19 0.16 -3.30 -14.43
C THR A 19 1.10 -2.31 -13.74
N CYS A 20 0.77 -1.94 -12.50
CA CYS A 20 1.47 -0.88 -11.78
C CYS A 20 2.95 -1.22 -11.51
N ASP A 21 3.85 -0.84 -12.42
CA ASP A 21 5.30 -0.88 -12.21
C ASP A 21 5.81 0.24 -11.28
N MET A 22 4.93 1.13 -10.85
CA MET A 22 5.28 2.23 -9.94
C MET A 22 5.69 1.69 -8.58
N LEU A 23 6.86 2.10 -8.09
CA LEU A 23 7.36 1.64 -6.79
C LEU A 23 6.70 2.41 -5.65
N LEU A 24 6.44 1.70 -4.55
CA LEU A 24 5.86 2.30 -3.34
C LEU A 24 6.73 3.44 -2.81
N LYS A 25 8.06 3.34 -2.91
CA LYS A 25 9.00 4.41 -2.50
C LYS A 25 8.77 5.74 -3.23
N ASP A 26 8.25 5.71 -4.46
CA ASP A 26 8.03 6.90 -5.27
C ASP A 26 6.72 7.62 -4.86
N VAL A 27 5.79 6.87 -4.24
CA VAL A 27 4.56 7.40 -3.63
C VAL A 27 4.86 8.04 -2.27
N LEU A 28 5.71 7.40 -1.46
CA LEU A 28 6.07 7.86 -0.12
C LEU A 28 6.78 9.23 -0.15
N ASP A 29 6.73 9.96 0.96
CA ASP A 29 7.46 11.23 1.04
C ASP A 29 8.98 10.99 1.03
N GLN A 30 9.60 11.30 -0.11
CA GLN A 30 11.03 11.16 -0.35
C GLN A 30 11.91 12.05 0.55
N ARG A 31 11.32 12.98 1.32
CA ARG A 31 12.06 13.78 2.33
C ARG A 31 12.39 12.96 3.57
N LEU A 32 11.68 11.86 3.79
CA LEU A 32 11.89 10.95 4.91
C LEU A 32 12.85 9.84 4.50
N SER A 33 13.72 9.46 5.44
CA SER A 33 14.54 8.26 5.29
C SER A 33 13.63 7.05 5.11
N LEU A 34 13.94 6.21 4.12
CA LEU A 34 13.13 5.02 3.87
C LEU A 34 13.15 4.11 5.12
N PRO A 35 11.99 3.73 5.65
CA PRO A 35 11.95 2.93 6.86
C PRO A 35 12.51 1.53 6.60
N ILE A 36 13.13 0.95 7.63
CA ILE A 36 13.70 -0.40 7.62
C ILE A 36 13.03 -1.28 8.69
N ASN A 37 13.15 -2.60 8.58
CA ASN A 37 12.72 -3.57 9.60
C ASN A 37 11.22 -3.46 9.97
N GLN A 38 10.89 -3.28 11.25
CA GLN A 38 9.52 -3.19 11.76
C GLN A 38 8.76 -1.98 11.19
N VAL A 39 9.40 -0.81 11.13
CA VAL A 39 8.75 0.42 10.64
C VAL A 39 8.36 0.26 9.17
N ALA A 40 9.20 -0.44 8.38
CA ALA A 40 8.90 -0.73 6.99
C ALA A 40 7.60 -1.52 6.82
N ARG A 41 7.33 -2.45 7.73
CA ARG A 41 6.10 -3.28 7.74
C ARG A 41 4.87 -2.47 8.10
N GLU A 42 5.00 -1.58 9.07
CA GLU A 42 3.91 -0.72 9.47
C GLU A 42 3.51 0.22 8.35
N VAL A 43 4.49 0.85 7.71
CA VAL A 43 4.26 1.71 6.55
C VAL A 43 3.64 0.93 5.39
N LEU A 44 4.11 -0.30 5.10
CA LEU A 44 3.50 -1.12 4.06
C LEU A 44 2.02 -1.41 4.32
N SER A 45 1.66 -1.88 5.52
CA SER A 45 0.23 -2.16 5.79
C SER A 45 -0.61 -0.90 5.81
N ILE A 46 -0.10 0.22 6.32
CA ILE A 46 -0.81 1.49 6.29
C ILE A 46 -1.03 1.91 4.83
N ALA A 47 -0.04 1.74 3.96
CA ALA A 47 -0.18 1.99 2.52
C ALA A 47 -1.24 1.07 1.89
N LYS A 48 -1.24 -0.24 2.20
CA LYS A 48 -2.26 -1.20 1.74
C LYS A 48 -3.67 -0.76 2.12
N ILE A 49 -3.86 -0.43 3.40
CA ILE A 49 -5.14 0.05 3.92
C ILE A 49 -5.53 1.34 3.18
N ALA A 50 -4.63 2.34 3.15
CA ALA A 50 -4.89 3.64 2.54
C ALA A 50 -5.31 3.51 1.07
N ILE A 51 -4.66 2.65 0.28
CA ILE A 51 -5.00 2.42 -1.13
C ILE A 51 -6.36 1.72 -1.25
N ALA A 52 -6.66 0.72 -0.41
CA ALA A 52 -7.96 0.06 -0.41
C ALA A 52 -9.12 1.02 -0.10
N PHE A 53 -8.89 2.06 0.70
CA PHE A 53 -9.86 3.14 0.92
C PHE A 53 -10.17 3.97 -0.33
N LEU A 54 -9.19 4.13 -1.22
CA LEU A 54 -9.33 4.91 -2.46
C LEU A 54 -10.11 4.15 -3.54
N HIS A 55 -10.49 2.89 -3.29
CA HIS A 55 -11.20 2.07 -4.26
C HIS A 55 -12.54 2.72 -4.66
N THR A 56 -12.78 2.81 -5.97
CA THR A 56 -13.98 3.46 -6.53
C THR A 56 -15.25 2.67 -6.18
N ILE A 57 -15.15 1.34 -6.12
CA ILE A 57 -16.24 0.44 -5.68
C ILE A 57 -16.34 0.49 -4.15
N PRO A 58 -17.46 0.98 -3.56
CA PRO A 58 -17.60 1.13 -2.10
C PRO A 58 -17.48 -0.20 -1.34
N GLN A 59 -17.96 -1.30 -1.91
CA GLN A 59 -17.95 -2.61 -1.26
C GLN A 59 -16.57 -3.26 -1.17
N SER A 60 -15.61 -2.78 -1.97
CA SER A 60 -14.21 -3.22 -1.91
C SER A 60 -13.42 -2.46 -0.84
N ARG A 61 -13.97 -1.40 -0.26
CA ARG A 61 -13.30 -0.63 0.79
C ARG A 61 -13.33 -1.42 2.10
N PRO A 62 -12.24 -1.39 2.88
CA PRO A 62 -12.18 -2.11 4.15
C PRO A 62 -13.12 -1.47 5.18
N THR A 63 -13.68 -2.31 6.08
CA THR A 63 -14.46 -1.83 7.22
C THR A 63 -13.53 -1.38 8.36
N MET A 64 -14.00 -0.51 9.26
CA MET A 64 -13.22 -0.13 10.44
C MET A 64 -12.85 -1.33 11.33
N GLN A 65 -13.69 -2.36 11.36
CA GLN A 65 -13.35 -3.60 12.05
C GLN A 65 -12.14 -4.29 11.41
N HIS A 66 -12.13 -4.44 10.09
CA HIS A 66 -10.99 -5.01 9.35
C HIS A 66 -9.71 -4.19 9.57
N ILE A 67 -9.82 -2.86 9.53
CA ILE A 67 -8.70 -1.95 9.77
C ILE A 67 -8.16 -2.09 11.19
N SER A 68 -9.03 -2.15 12.19
CA SER A 68 -8.62 -2.32 13.58
C SER A 68 -7.90 -3.65 13.81
N GLN A 69 -8.33 -4.71 13.12
CA GLN A 69 -7.69 -6.02 13.19
C GLN A 69 -6.32 -6.00 12.51
N GLU A 70 -6.21 -5.43 11.31
CA GLU A 70 -4.96 -5.32 10.56
C GLU A 70 -3.91 -4.45 11.28
N LEU A 71 -4.36 -3.40 11.98
CA LEU A 71 -3.49 -2.54 12.80
C LEU A 71 -3.05 -3.22 14.10
N SER A 72 -3.86 -4.12 14.65
CA SER A 72 -3.57 -4.87 15.88
C SER A 72 -2.73 -6.14 15.62
N ALA A 73 -2.78 -6.67 14.39
CA ALA A 73 -2.09 -7.89 14.02
C ALA A 73 -0.56 -7.74 14.06
N GLN A 74 0.11 -8.77 14.58
CA GLN A 74 1.56 -8.86 14.53
C GLN A 74 2.00 -9.26 13.11
N LYS A 75 2.84 -8.44 12.49
CA LYS A 75 3.19 -8.61 11.06
C LYS A 75 4.37 -9.55 10.87
N PRO A 76 4.35 -10.47 9.89
CA PRO A 76 5.48 -11.34 9.60
C PRO A 76 6.72 -10.54 9.18
N HIS A 77 7.90 -11.15 9.29
CA HIS A 77 9.16 -10.50 8.93
C HIS A 77 9.15 -10.11 7.44
N LEU A 78 9.41 -8.83 7.17
CA LEU A 78 9.54 -8.34 5.80
C LEU A 78 11.03 -8.27 5.49
N PRO A 79 11.55 -9.04 4.51
CA PRO A 79 12.89 -8.80 4.02
C PRO A 79 12.91 -7.34 3.51
N ASN A 80 13.94 -6.55 3.83
CA ASN A 80 14.01 -5.13 3.49
C ASN A 80 13.77 -4.92 1.97
N THR A 81 12.52 -4.71 1.55
CA THR A 81 12.09 -4.75 0.13
C THR A 81 11.12 -3.62 -0.20
N LEU A 82 10.88 -2.67 0.72
CA LEU A 82 10.04 -1.49 0.44
C LEU A 82 10.46 -0.72 -0.83
N PHE A 83 11.74 -0.80 -1.21
CA PHE A 83 12.29 -0.15 -2.39
C PHE A 83 12.05 -0.92 -3.70
N THR A 84 11.64 -2.19 -3.65
CA THR A 84 11.29 -3.01 -4.81
C THR A 84 9.80 -3.28 -4.94
N ILE A 85 9.03 -3.10 -3.86
CA ILE A 85 7.59 -3.34 -3.88
C ILE A 85 6.92 -2.32 -4.81
N THR A 86 6.18 -2.85 -5.77
CA THR A 86 5.35 -2.09 -6.69
C THR A 86 3.96 -1.82 -6.10
N LEU A 87 3.28 -0.79 -6.60
CA LEU A 87 1.94 -0.45 -6.16
C LEU A 87 0.92 -1.55 -6.47
N GLY A 88 1.15 -2.34 -7.53
CA GLY A 88 0.32 -3.50 -7.86
C GLY A 88 0.38 -4.58 -6.77
N GLU A 89 1.56 -4.86 -6.24
CA GLU A 89 1.76 -5.81 -5.12
C GLU A 89 1.13 -5.33 -3.80
N VAL A 90 0.94 -4.01 -3.65
CA VAL A 90 0.27 -3.41 -2.49
C VAL A 90 -1.26 -3.57 -2.60
N VAL A 91 -1.78 -3.65 -3.82
CA VAL A 91 -3.21 -3.69 -4.15
C VAL A 91 -3.76 -5.11 -4.22
N ASP A 92 -2.97 -6.07 -4.69
CA ASP A 92 -3.44 -7.44 -4.92
C ASP A 92 -3.62 -8.19 -3.58
N LEU A 93 -4.81 -8.01 -3.00
CA LEU A 93 -5.30 -8.74 -1.85
C LEU A 93 -6.22 -9.88 -2.29
N ARG A 94 -5.74 -10.69 -3.24
CA ARG A 94 -6.21 -12.07 -3.41
C ARG A 94 -5.08 -13.06 -3.09
N GLY A 95 -4.77 -13.18 -1.80
CA GLY A 95 -4.17 -14.39 -1.23
C GLY A 95 -2.65 -14.44 -1.18
N SER A 96 -2.08 -13.98 -0.06
CA SER A 96 -1.00 -14.74 0.59
C SER A 96 -1.59 -15.43 1.80
N THR A 97 -2.45 -16.41 1.53
CA THR A 97 -2.65 -17.55 2.41
C THR A 97 -1.86 -18.69 1.77
N VAL A 98 -1.01 -19.31 2.59
CA VAL A 98 -0.42 -20.64 2.38
C VAL A 98 -1.33 -21.61 1.64
#